data_AF-A0A2D6T5Z4-F1
#
_entry.id   AF-A0A2D6T5Z4-F1
#
_cell.length_a   1.000
_cell.length_b   1.000
_cell.length_c   1.000
_cell.angle_alpha   90.00
_cell.angle_beta   90.00
_cell.angle_gamma   90.00
#
_symmetry.space_group_name_H-M   'P 1'
#
loop_
_entity.id
_entity.type
_entity.pdbx_description
1 polymer ?
#
loop_
_entity_poly.entity_id
_entity_poly.type
_entity_poly.pdbx_seq_one_letter_code
_entity_poly.pdbx_strand_id
1 'polypeptide(L)'
;MATSASPGYAALTSGRHQLSGIAPLRRELAAAGDFDLAALHTLTSASGSLIVALALKRGEIDVPAAVELSQLDEDYQVERWGDTPEAAAGRRDNRLQIEQAAAFLDWLG
;
A
#
# COMPACT_ATOMS: atom_id res chain seq x y z
N MET A 1 -4.22 34.37 13.39
CA MET A 1 -4.72 34.14 12.02
C MET A 1 -4.99 32.65 11.88
N ALA A 2 -6.23 32.24 12.14
CA ALA A 2 -6.61 30.83 12.23
C ALA A 2 -6.88 30.26 10.84
N THR A 3 -6.14 29.24 10.45
CA THR A 3 -6.39 28.40 9.27
C THR A 3 -7.64 27.57 9.56
N SER A 4 -8.80 27.98 9.04
CA SER A 4 -9.98 27.12 9.00
C SER A 4 -9.75 26.05 7.94
N ALA A 5 -9.67 24.78 8.34
CA ALA A 5 -9.70 23.67 7.41
C ALA A 5 -10.99 23.73 6.57
N SER A 6 -10.87 23.59 5.25
CA SER A 6 -12.01 23.57 4.33
C SER A 6 -12.99 22.46 4.73
N PRO A 7 -14.32 22.70 4.71
CA PRO A 7 -15.34 21.77 5.20
C PRO A 7 -15.28 20.35 4.58
N GLY A 8 -14.73 20.21 3.37
CA GLY A 8 -14.62 18.93 2.67
C GLY A 8 -13.65 17.92 3.30
N TYR A 9 -12.61 18.37 4.00
CA TYR A 9 -11.59 17.46 4.55
C TYR A 9 -12.03 16.78 5.86
N ALA A 10 -12.91 17.45 6.62
CA ALA A 10 -13.43 16.95 7.89
C ALA A 10 -14.42 15.78 7.71
N ALA A 11 -15.09 15.70 6.56
CA ALA A 11 -16.06 14.63 6.27
C ALA A 11 -15.40 13.29 5.92
N LEU A 12 -14.21 13.31 5.30
CA LEU A 12 -13.49 12.10 4.87
C LEU A 12 -12.68 11.45 6.01
N THR A 13 -12.25 12.24 6.99
CA THR A 13 -11.37 11.79 8.08
C THR A 13 -12.12 11.23 9.30
N SER A 14 -13.45 11.34 9.35
CA SER A 14 -14.30 10.79 10.42
C SER A 14 -14.88 9.41 10.10
N GLY A 15 -14.40 8.77 9.02
CA GLY A 15 -14.72 7.39 8.71
C GLY A 15 -14.03 6.46 9.72
N ARG A 16 -14.58 6.32 10.93
CA ARG A 16 -14.34 5.10 11.71
C ARG A 16 -14.68 3.95 10.77
N HIS A 17 -13.67 3.23 10.29
CA HIS A 17 -13.89 2.03 9.49
C HIS A 17 -14.89 1.18 10.29
N GLN A 18 -16.05 0.86 9.69
CA GLN A 18 -17.02 0.03 10.40
C GLN A 18 -16.29 -1.23 10.87
N LEU A 19 -16.39 -1.52 12.18
CA LEU A 19 -15.54 -2.53 12.85
C LEU A 19 -15.65 -3.92 12.19
N SER A 20 -16.75 -4.19 11.48
CA SER A 20 -16.98 -5.40 10.71
C SER A 20 -15.99 -5.59 9.55
N GLY A 21 -15.55 -4.52 8.87
CA GLY A 21 -14.64 -4.62 7.72
C GLY A 21 -13.19 -4.95 8.09
N ILE A 22 -12.74 -4.59 9.30
CA ILE A 22 -11.36 -4.84 9.76
C ILE A 22 -11.22 -6.25 10.36
N ALA A 23 -12.28 -6.80 10.95
CA ALA A 23 -12.21 -8.08 11.66
C ALA A 23 -11.69 -9.25 10.79
N PRO A 24 -12.10 -9.41 9.51
CA PRO A 24 -11.52 -10.41 8.62
C PRO A 24 -10.02 -10.20 8.36
N LEU A 25 -9.60 -8.95 8.12
CA LEU A 25 -8.18 -8.61 7.87
C LEU A 25 -7.31 -8.93 9.09
N ARG A 26 -7.79 -8.60 10.30
CA ARG A 26 -7.09 -8.94 11.55
C ARG A 26 -6.92 -10.43 11.74
N ARG A 27 -7.95 -11.22 11.43
CA ARG A 27 -7.89 -12.68 11.52
C ARG A 27 -6.89 -13.26 10.53
N GLU A 28 -6.84 -12.73 9.32
CA GLU A 28 -5.86 -13.15 8.32
C GLU A 28 -4.43 -12.88 8.81
N LEU A 29 -4.16 -11.67 9.32
CA LEU A 29 -2.85 -11.32 9.86
C LEU A 29 -2.48 -12.17 11.08
N ALA A 30 -3.43 -12.46 11.97
CA ALA A 30 -3.18 -13.31 13.13
C ALA A 30 -2.88 -14.78 12.78
N ALA A 31 -3.25 -15.23 11.58
CA ALA A 31 -2.98 -16.58 11.09
C ALA A 31 -1.68 -16.66 10.27
N ALA A 32 -1.09 -15.53 9.87
CA ALA A 32 0.16 -15.48 9.12
C ALA A 32 1.35 -15.81 10.03
N GLY A 33 2.35 -16.50 9.48
CA GLY A 33 3.62 -16.74 10.18
C GLY A 33 4.44 -15.46 10.35
N ASP A 34 5.46 -15.49 11.22
CA ASP A 34 6.29 -14.31 11.51
C ASP A 34 6.96 -13.72 10.26
N PHE A 35 7.47 -14.59 9.37
CA PHE A 35 8.10 -14.16 8.11
C PHE A 35 7.09 -13.64 7.09
N ASP A 36 5.91 -14.25 7.00
CA ASP A 36 4.79 -13.74 6.20
C ASP A 36 4.40 -12.33 6.65
N LEU A 37 4.31 -12.11 7.97
CA LEU A 37 3.98 -10.82 8.55
C LEU A 37 5.04 -9.76 8.25
N ALA A 38 6.33 -10.13 8.29
CA ALA A 38 7.41 -9.23 7.91
C ALA A 38 7.29 -8.81 6.43
N ALA A 39 7.02 -9.77 5.53
CA ALA A 39 6.81 -9.48 4.11
C ALA A 39 5.58 -8.60 3.88
N LEU A 40 4.45 -8.94 4.51
CA LEU A 40 3.20 -8.18 4.43
C LEU A 40 3.36 -6.76 4.97
N HIS A 41 4.17 -6.54 6.00
CA HIS A 41 4.48 -5.22 6.53
C HIS A 41 5.22 -4.35 5.50
N THR A 42 6.26 -4.90 4.87
CA THR A 42 7.01 -4.21 3.81
C THR A 42 6.11 -3.90 2.62
N LEU A 43 5.34 -4.88 2.14
CA LEU A 43 4.39 -4.69 1.03
C LEU A 43 3.36 -3.62 1.35
N THR A 44 2.77 -3.66 2.55
CA THR A 44 1.76 -2.67 2.98
C THR A 44 2.35 -1.27 3.05
N SER A 45 3.59 -1.12 3.53
CA SER A 45 4.24 0.17 3.68
C SER A 45 4.65 0.76 2.32
N ALA A 46 5.23 -0.06 1.43
CA ALA A 46 5.67 0.36 0.11
C ALA A 46 4.48 0.66 -0.83
N SER A 47 3.40 -0.12 -0.75
CA SER A 47 2.20 0.09 -1.57
C SER A 47 1.18 1.06 -0.97
N GLY A 48 1.35 1.44 0.29
CA GLY A 48 0.34 2.19 1.05
C GLY A 48 -0.97 1.42 1.30
N SER A 49 -1.03 0.11 1.03
CA SER A 49 -2.28 -0.66 1.05
C SER A 49 -2.11 -2.12 1.52
N LEU A 50 -2.77 -2.46 2.63
CA LEU A 50 -2.84 -3.84 3.11
C LEU A 50 -3.60 -4.74 2.13
N ILE A 51 -4.57 -4.20 1.39
CA ILE A 51 -5.36 -4.97 0.43
C ILE A 51 -4.50 -5.41 -0.75
N VAL A 52 -3.66 -4.50 -1.27
CA VAL A 52 -2.69 -4.83 -2.35
C VAL A 52 -1.69 -5.87 -1.86
N ALA A 53 -1.16 -5.70 -0.64
CA ALA A 53 -0.24 -6.67 -0.03
C ALA A 53 -0.85 -8.08 0.10
N LEU A 54 -2.09 -8.18 0.59
CA LEU A 54 -2.79 -9.45 0.73
C LEU A 54 -3.16 -10.08 -0.62
N ALA A 55 -3.57 -9.27 -1.60
CA ALA A 55 -3.89 -9.74 -2.95
C ALA A 55 -2.64 -10.34 -3.62
N LEU A 56 -1.50 -9.68 -3.49
CA LEU A 56 -0.22 -10.18 -4.00
C LEU A 56 0.19 -11.49 -3.31
N LYS A 57 0.15 -11.55 -1.97
CA LYS A 57 0.46 -12.80 -1.21
C LYS A 57 -0.44 -13.97 -1.60
N ARG A 58 -1.69 -13.71 -1.96
CA ARG A 58 -2.64 -14.74 -2.41
C ARG A 58 -2.50 -15.13 -3.88
N GLY A 59 -1.65 -14.43 -4.65
CA GLY A 59 -1.52 -14.62 -6.09
C GLY A 59 -2.72 -14.12 -6.90
N GLU A 60 -3.56 -13.24 -6.33
CA GLU A 60 -4.70 -12.63 -7.01
C GLU A 60 -4.25 -11.54 -8.01
N ILE A 61 -3.10 -10.93 -7.73
CA ILE A 61 -2.40 -9.98 -8.60
C ILE A 61 -0.92 -10.34 -8.65
N ASP A 62 -0.24 -9.94 -9.72
CA ASP A 62 1.21 -10.09 -9.85
C ASP A 62 1.98 -8.84 -9.38
N VAL A 63 3.31 -8.95 -9.32
CA VAL A 63 4.19 -7.86 -8.89
C VAL A 63 4.03 -6.60 -9.75
N PRO A 64 4.01 -6.67 -11.10
CA PRO A 64 3.74 -5.51 -11.94
C PRO A 64 2.42 -4.81 -11.59
N ALA A 65 1.32 -5.56 -11.41
CA ALA A 65 0.03 -4.97 -11.04
C ALA A 65 0.06 -4.33 -9.65
N ALA A 66 0.75 -4.95 -8.67
CA ALA A 66 0.90 -4.36 -7.34
C ALA A 66 1.68 -3.03 -7.37
N VAL A 67 2.72 -2.95 -8.20
CA VAL A 67 3.52 -1.73 -8.40
C VAL A 67 2.71 -0.63 -9.08
N GLU A 68 1.95 -0.96 -10.13
CA GLU A 68 1.05 -0.02 -10.81
C GLU A 68 -0.03 0.52 -9.86
N LEU A 69 -0.72 -0.36 -9.14
CA LEU A 69 -1.76 0.03 -8.18
C LEU A 69 -1.22 0.92 -7.05
N SER A 70 0.04 0.72 -6.66
CA SER A 70 0.68 1.54 -5.62
C SER A 70 1.03 2.97 -6.05
N GLN A 71 1.12 3.24 -7.36
CA GLN A 71 1.61 4.51 -7.90
C GLN A 71 0.52 5.38 -8.53
N LEU A 72 -0.76 4.97 -8.38
CA LEU A 72 -1.88 5.63 -9.06
C LEU A 72 -1.96 7.13 -8.77
N ASP A 73 -1.74 7.54 -7.52
CA ASP A 73 -1.80 8.96 -7.14
C ASP A 73 -0.59 9.72 -7.70
N GLU A 74 0.59 9.13 -7.63
CA GLU A 74 1.82 9.71 -8.14
C GLU A 74 1.82 9.87 -9.66
N ASP A 75 1.31 8.89 -10.40
CA ASP A 75 1.17 8.96 -11.86
C ASP A 75 0.25 10.12 -12.25
N TYR A 76 -0.88 10.27 -11.55
CA TYR A 76 -1.76 11.42 -11.73
C TYR A 76 -1.07 12.75 -11.38
N GLN A 77 -0.25 12.78 -10.32
CA GLN A 77 0.52 13.97 -9.98
C GLN A 77 1.53 14.33 -11.08
N VAL A 78 2.24 13.35 -11.63
CA VAL A 78 3.21 13.54 -12.72
C VAL A 78 2.53 14.06 -13.97
N GLU A 79 1.38 13.50 -14.35
CA GLU A 79 0.60 13.98 -15.49
C GLU A 79 0.18 15.44 -15.35
N ARG A 80 -0.19 15.84 -14.12
CA ARG A 80 -0.78 17.16 -13.87
C ARG A 80 0.25 18.27 -13.65
N TRP A 81 1.40 17.94 -13.08
CA TRP A 81 2.38 18.91 -12.59
C TRP A 81 3.83 18.64 -13.03
N GLY A 82 4.06 17.53 -13.74
CA GLY A 82 5.41 17.07 -14.10
C GLY A 82 6.08 16.31 -12.96
N ASP A 83 7.12 15.54 -13.30
CA ASP A 83 7.85 14.70 -12.34
C ASP A 83 9.02 15.44 -11.69
N THR A 84 9.43 14.97 -10.51
CA THR A 84 10.63 15.44 -9.81
C THR A 84 11.61 14.30 -9.55
N PRO A 85 12.93 14.56 -9.50
CA PRO A 85 13.93 13.53 -9.24
C PRO A 85 13.71 12.76 -7.92
N GLU A 86 13.27 13.46 -6.87
CA GLU A 86 13.00 12.91 -5.56
C GLU A 86 11.75 12.00 -5.56
N ALA A 87 10.67 12.43 -6.21
CA ALA A 87 9.46 11.61 -6.34
C ALA A 87 9.75 10.35 -7.17
N ALA A 88 10.47 10.50 -8.29
CA ALA A 88 10.91 9.36 -9.10
C ALA A 88 11.82 8.40 -8.33
N ALA A 89 12.69 8.90 -7.45
CA ALA A 89 13.51 8.06 -6.57
C ALA A 89 12.64 7.28 -5.58
N GLY A 90 11.71 7.94 -4.90
CA GLY A 90 10.77 7.27 -3.99
C GLY A 90 9.95 6.17 -4.67
N ARG A 91 9.45 6.41 -5.88
CA ARG A 91 8.72 5.39 -6.66
C ARG A 91 9.60 4.19 -7.02
N ARG A 92 10.87 4.42 -7.38
CA ARG A 92 11.83 3.34 -7.63
C ARG A 92 12.11 2.53 -6.36
N ASP A 93 12.26 3.19 -5.22
CA ASP A 93 12.51 2.52 -3.93
C ASP A 93 11.30 1.68 -3.51
N ASN A 94 10.08 2.21 -3.63
CA ASN A 94 8.85 1.47 -3.36
C ASN A 94 8.71 0.25 -4.27
N ARG A 95 9.00 0.39 -5.57
CA ARG A 95 9.01 -0.74 -6.51
C ARG A 95 9.98 -1.82 -6.07
N LEU A 96 11.22 -1.46 -5.72
CA LEU A 96 12.23 -2.41 -5.26
C LEU A 96 11.79 -3.13 -3.99
N GLN A 97 11.17 -2.42 -3.04
CA GLN A 97 10.64 -3.02 -1.82
C GLN A 97 9.52 -4.04 -2.12
N ILE A 98 8.62 -3.72 -3.07
CA ILE A 98 7.55 -4.64 -3.48
C ILE A 98 8.15 -5.90 -4.14
N GLU A 99 9.07 -5.72 -5.09
CA GLU A 99 9.75 -6.83 -5.78
C GLU A 99 10.49 -7.76 -4.80
N GLN A 100 11.24 -7.18 -3.86
CA GLN A 100 12.01 -7.94 -2.87
C GLN A 100 11.11 -8.67 -1.88
N ALA A 101 10.05 -8.03 -1.40
CA ALA A 101 9.11 -8.66 -0.48
C ALA A 101 8.31 -9.79 -1.17
N ALA A 102 7.95 -9.62 -2.43
CA ALA A 102 7.31 -10.67 -3.23
C ALA A 102 8.25 -11.87 -3.45
N ALA A 103 9.50 -11.62 -3.86
CA ALA A 103 10.50 -12.68 -4.00
C ALA A 103 10.77 -13.41 -2.68
N PHE A 104 10.69 -12.69 -1.55
CA PHE A 104 10.82 -13.30 -0.23
C PHE A 104 9.62 -14.19 0.13
N LEU A 105 8.39 -13.80 -0.24
CA LEU A 105 7.21 -14.66 -0.09
C LEU A 105 7.34 -15.93 -0.95
N ASP A 106 7.76 -15.80 -2.21
CA ASP A 106 7.99 -16.94 -3.10
C ASP A 106 9.05 -17.92 -2.54
N TRP A 107 10.03 -17.40 -1.81
CA TRP A 107 11.04 -18.21 -1.14
C TRP A 107 10.49 -19.02 0.05
N LEU A 108 9.41 -18.55 0.68
CA LEU A 108 8.79 -19.20 1.84
C LEU A 108 7.87 -20.39 1.46
N GLY A 109 7.31 -20.41 0.24
CA GLY A 109 6.54 -21.56 -0.27
C GLY A 109 5.33 -21.20 -1.12
#